data_AF-A0A939XQE4-F1
#
_entry.id   AF-A0A939XQE4-F1
#
_cell.length_a   1.000
_cell.length_b   1.000
_cell.length_c   1.000
_cell.angle_alpha   90.00
_cell.angle_beta   90.00
_cell.angle_gamma   90.00
#
_symmetry.space_group_name_H-M   'P 1'
#
loop_
_entity.id
_entity.type
_entity.pdbx_description
1 polymer ?
#
loop_
_entity_poly.entity_id
_entity_poly.type
_entity_poly.pdbx_seq_one_letter_code
_entity_poly.pdbx_strand_id
1 'polypeptide(L)'
;MGVALLAGCSMAPKYERPDAPVEAEFPQGEAYRKDVPGAPRVEDLTWRQFFGDRKLTKVISLALENNRDLRMAALNVEQAQAIYGIQRSEMLPVVGAAAGGSRQRVPADLSSSGRRQIVESYSVDLGLLAWEVDFFGRLASLKDEALEEYLASEEGRRAVQISLVSGVAKVWLTLAADRENLNLARSTLRAQQATYDMIRQRYDVGLASELDLRQVQTQVDTARVNEALYMRLAAQDKNALDLLAGVTLGEELLPADLSAVRP
;
A
#
# COMPACT_ATOMS: atom_id res chain seq x y z
N MET A 1 -45.12 -18.51 38.73
CA MET A 1 -43.66 -18.52 38.53
C MET A 1 -43.43 -18.31 37.04
N GLY A 2 -43.35 -17.05 36.62
CA GLY A 2 -43.26 -16.68 35.20
C GLY A 2 -41.80 -16.47 34.82
N VAL A 3 -41.30 -17.28 33.90
CA VAL A 3 -39.99 -17.07 33.26
C VAL A 3 -40.19 -15.98 32.21
N ALA A 4 -39.76 -14.76 32.51
CA ALA A 4 -39.67 -13.70 31.52
C ALA A 4 -38.41 -13.92 30.68
N LEU A 5 -38.56 -14.33 29.43
CA LEU A 5 -37.49 -14.38 28.45
C LEU A 5 -37.11 -12.93 28.10
N LEU A 6 -36.01 -12.43 28.68
CA LEU A 6 -35.37 -11.19 28.24
C LEU A 6 -34.73 -11.45 26.88
N ALA A 7 -35.47 -11.22 25.80
CA ALA A 7 -34.89 -11.12 24.47
C ALA A 7 -34.04 -9.85 24.42
N GLY A 8 -32.73 -9.98 24.57
CA GLY A 8 -31.81 -8.88 24.28
C GLY A 8 -31.93 -8.51 22.81
N CYS A 9 -32.20 -7.24 22.52
CA CYS A 9 -32.33 -6.73 21.17
C CYS A 9 -31.06 -5.94 20.81
N SER A 10 -30.45 -6.23 19.66
CA SER A 10 -29.50 -5.31 19.05
C SER A 10 -30.26 -4.14 18.41
N MET A 11 -29.77 -2.92 18.61
CA MET A 11 -30.31 -1.70 17.98
C MET A 11 -29.55 -1.31 16.70
N ALA A 12 -28.58 -2.14 16.26
CA ALA A 12 -27.86 -1.90 15.02
C ALA A 12 -28.84 -1.97 13.83
N PRO A 13 -28.88 -0.96 12.94
CA PRO A 13 -29.71 -1.01 11.75
C PRO A 13 -29.23 -2.13 10.83
N LYS A 14 -30.14 -2.66 10.00
CA LYS A 14 -29.76 -3.61 8.96
C LYS A 14 -28.93 -2.88 7.91
N TYR A 15 -27.81 -3.47 7.52
CA TYR A 15 -26.99 -2.93 6.44
C TYR A 15 -27.72 -3.08 5.10
N GLU A 16 -27.91 -1.95 4.42
CA GLU A 16 -28.38 -1.89 3.03
C GLU A 16 -27.26 -1.25 2.20
N ARG A 17 -26.76 -1.98 1.21
CA ARG A 17 -25.71 -1.47 0.32
C ARG A 17 -26.29 -0.37 -0.57
N PRO A 18 -25.72 0.85 -0.59
CA PRO A 18 -26.15 1.88 -1.51
C PRO A 18 -25.97 1.46 -2.97
N ASP A 19 -26.90 1.89 -3.83
CA ASP A 19 -26.75 1.71 -5.27
C ASP A 19 -25.52 2.46 -5.80
N ALA A 20 -24.81 1.86 -6.75
CA ALA A 20 -23.61 2.45 -7.33
C ALA A 20 -23.99 3.64 -8.22
N PRO A 21 -23.50 4.87 -7.96
CA PRO A 21 -23.88 6.07 -8.70
C PRO A 21 -23.05 6.22 -10.00
N VAL A 22 -22.98 5.15 -10.79
CA VAL A 22 -22.22 5.09 -12.06
C VAL A 22 -23.08 4.42 -13.14
N GLU A 23 -22.69 4.62 -14.40
CA GLU A 23 -23.32 3.89 -15.50
C GLU A 23 -23.05 2.38 -15.37
N ALA A 24 -24.04 1.58 -15.78
CA ALA A 24 -23.95 0.12 -15.68
C ALA A 24 -22.90 -0.50 -16.62
N GLU A 25 -22.55 0.22 -17.69
CA GLU A 25 -21.58 -0.21 -18.69
C GLU A 25 -20.52 0.87 -18.91
N PHE A 26 -19.32 0.47 -19.32
CA PHE A 26 -18.29 1.42 -19.72
C PHE A 26 -18.68 2.16 -21.01
N PRO A 27 -18.16 3.38 -21.22
CA PRO A 27 -18.36 4.12 -22.47
C PRO A 27 -17.93 3.33 -23.70
N GLN A 28 -18.56 3.61 -24.84
CA GLN A 28 -18.31 2.96 -26.13
C GLN A 28 -17.73 3.97 -27.13
N GLY A 29 -16.99 3.48 -28.14
CA GLY A 29 -16.41 4.32 -29.20
C GLY A 29 -15.15 3.71 -29.82
N GLU A 30 -14.49 4.45 -30.72
CA GLU A 30 -13.31 3.94 -31.46
C GLU A 30 -12.16 3.49 -30.55
N ALA A 31 -12.00 4.13 -29.39
CA ALA A 31 -10.98 3.77 -28.40
C ALA A 31 -11.40 2.61 -27.48
N TYR A 32 -12.69 2.26 -27.43
CA TYR A 32 -13.26 1.24 -26.53
C TYR A 32 -13.52 -0.04 -27.31
N ARG A 33 -12.57 -0.98 -27.26
CA ARG A 33 -12.79 -2.30 -27.87
C ARG A 33 -13.82 -3.07 -27.06
N LYS A 34 -14.67 -3.81 -27.76
CA LYS A 34 -15.61 -4.74 -27.15
C LYS A 34 -14.86 -5.87 -26.46
N ASP A 35 -15.45 -6.38 -25.38
CA ASP A 35 -14.95 -7.54 -24.67
C ASP A 35 -14.78 -8.73 -25.61
N VAL A 36 -13.67 -9.45 -25.43
CA VAL A 36 -13.40 -10.67 -26.18
C VAL A 36 -14.19 -11.81 -25.53
N PRO A 37 -15.13 -12.47 -26.24
CA PRO A 37 -15.90 -13.56 -25.68
C PRO A 37 -14.97 -14.70 -25.21
N GLY A 38 -15.16 -15.15 -23.97
CA GLY A 38 -14.38 -16.25 -23.39
C GLY A 38 -13.02 -15.85 -22.80
N ALA A 39 -12.69 -14.56 -22.76
CA ALA A 39 -11.54 -14.10 -22.00
C ALA A 39 -11.75 -14.32 -20.48
N PRO A 40 -10.71 -14.71 -19.73
CA PRO A 40 -10.80 -14.83 -18.27
C PRO A 40 -11.09 -13.47 -17.64
N ARG A 41 -11.85 -13.46 -16.53
CA ARG A 41 -12.08 -12.24 -15.76
C ARG A 41 -10.79 -11.87 -15.03
N VAL A 42 -10.58 -10.56 -14.82
CA VAL A 42 -9.38 -10.06 -14.12
C VAL A 42 -9.28 -10.61 -12.70
N GLU A 43 -10.42 -10.82 -12.04
CA GLU A 43 -10.51 -11.39 -10.68
C GLU A 43 -9.99 -12.84 -10.60
N ASP A 44 -10.07 -13.58 -11.70
CA ASP A 44 -9.64 -14.98 -11.79
C ASP A 44 -8.14 -15.11 -12.14
N LEU A 45 -7.50 -14.01 -12.59
CA LEU A 45 -6.12 -14.00 -13.02
C LEU A 45 -5.17 -13.72 -11.85
N THR A 46 -4.14 -14.55 -11.73
CA THR A 46 -3.01 -14.24 -10.85
C THR A 46 -2.04 -13.29 -11.56
N TRP A 47 -1.38 -12.40 -10.81
CA TRP A 47 -0.36 -11.52 -11.38
C TRP A 47 0.77 -12.29 -12.11
N ARG A 48 1.06 -13.53 -11.69
CA ARG A 48 2.05 -14.41 -12.35
C ARG A 48 1.59 -14.90 -13.73
N GLN A 49 0.28 -15.01 -13.94
CA GLN A 49 -0.29 -15.35 -15.25
C GLN A 49 -0.40 -14.11 -16.14
N PHE A 50 -0.56 -12.93 -15.53
CA PHE A 50 -0.69 -11.67 -16.25
C PHE A 50 0.66 -11.15 -16.80
N PHE A 51 1.74 -11.26 -16.03
CA PHE A 51 3.07 -10.83 -16.46
C PHE A 51 3.89 -12.01 -17.02
N GLY A 52 4.13 -12.06 -18.34
CA GLY A 52 4.88 -13.14 -18.97
C GLY A 52 6.40 -13.11 -18.74
N ASP A 53 6.97 -11.94 -18.44
CA ASP A 53 8.41 -11.81 -18.23
C ASP A 53 8.84 -12.43 -16.88
N ARG A 54 9.76 -13.41 -16.96
CA ARG A 54 10.27 -14.13 -15.79
C ARG A 54 11.07 -13.24 -14.84
N LYS A 55 11.82 -12.27 -15.37
CA LYS A 55 12.61 -11.34 -14.55
C LYS A 55 11.66 -10.43 -13.79
N LEU A 56 10.68 -9.83 -14.47
CA LEU A 56 9.66 -9.01 -13.83
C LEU A 56 8.92 -9.80 -12.74
N THR A 57 8.49 -11.02 -13.04
CA THR A 57 7.80 -11.89 -12.07
C THR A 57 8.67 -12.16 -10.83
N LYS A 58 9.99 -12.31 -11.00
CA LYS A 58 10.92 -12.49 -9.89
C LYS A 58 11.10 -11.22 -9.07
N VAL A 59 11.18 -10.04 -9.72
CA VAL A 59 11.24 -8.74 -9.04
C VAL A 59 9.97 -8.48 -8.24
N ILE A 60 8.78 -8.77 -8.79
CA ILE A 60 7.51 -8.66 -8.06
C ILE A 60 7.52 -9.59 -6.84
N SER A 61 8.01 -10.81 -6.97
CA SER A 61 8.13 -11.74 -5.83
C SER A 61 9.01 -11.16 -4.72
N LEU A 62 10.18 -10.62 -5.08
CA LEU A 62 11.09 -9.98 -4.12
C LEU A 62 10.44 -8.77 -3.44
N ALA A 63 9.69 -7.96 -4.18
CA ALA A 63 8.96 -6.82 -3.63
C ALA A 63 7.90 -7.27 -2.62
N LEU A 64 7.10 -8.29 -2.96
CA LEU A 64 6.09 -8.84 -2.04
C LEU A 64 6.69 -9.42 -0.76
N GLU A 65 7.93 -9.92 -0.82
CA GLU A 65 8.65 -10.47 0.34
C GLU A 65 9.32 -9.39 1.21
N ASN A 66 9.81 -8.29 0.61
CA ASN A 66 10.73 -7.37 1.30
C ASN A 66 10.18 -5.94 1.49
N ASN A 67 9.16 -5.53 0.73
CA ASN A 67 8.63 -4.17 0.79
C ASN A 67 8.07 -3.84 2.18
N ARG A 68 8.48 -2.68 2.71
CA ARG A 68 8.15 -2.27 4.09
C ARG A 68 6.73 -1.73 4.23
N ASP A 69 6.19 -1.10 3.20
CA ASP A 69 4.82 -0.58 3.22
C ASP A 69 3.80 -1.74 3.23
N LEU A 70 4.04 -2.79 2.44
CA LEU A 70 3.22 -4.01 2.48
C LEU A 70 3.32 -4.72 3.84
N ARG A 71 4.52 -4.73 4.45
CA ARG A 71 4.69 -5.28 5.80
C ARG A 71 3.96 -4.47 6.85
N MET A 72 3.99 -3.14 6.77
CA MET A 72 3.20 -2.27 7.65
C MET A 72 1.71 -2.53 7.48
N ALA A 73 1.22 -2.67 6.24
CA ALA A 73 -0.18 -2.99 5.98
C ALA A 73 -0.58 -4.34 6.61
N ALA A 74 0.29 -5.35 6.56
CA ALA A 74 0.05 -6.63 7.24
C ALA A 74 0.01 -6.48 8.78
N LEU A 75 0.89 -5.67 9.37
CA LEU A 75 0.89 -5.41 10.81
C LEU A 75 -0.35 -4.61 11.27
N ASN A 76 -0.85 -3.71 10.43
CA ASN A 76 -2.09 -2.99 10.72
C ASN A 76 -3.30 -3.94 10.79
N VAL A 77 -3.31 -5.00 9.97
CA VAL A 77 -4.32 -6.07 10.05
C VAL A 77 -4.23 -6.82 11.37
N GLU A 78 -3.02 -7.21 11.80
CA GLU A 78 -2.80 -7.87 13.10
C GLU A 78 -3.21 -6.96 14.27
N GLN A 79 -2.94 -5.66 14.18
CA GLN A 79 -3.36 -4.68 15.17
C GLN A 79 -4.89 -4.58 15.24
N ALA A 80 -5.59 -4.48 14.12
CA ALA A 80 -7.04 -4.44 14.08
C ALA A 80 -7.65 -5.74 14.63
N GLN A 81 -7.06 -6.89 14.31
CA GLN A 81 -7.46 -8.18 14.88
C GLN A 81 -7.30 -8.21 16.40
N ALA A 82 -6.22 -7.65 16.95
CA ALA A 82 -6.00 -7.56 18.39
C ALA A 82 -7.01 -6.63 19.07
N ILE A 83 -7.35 -5.49 18.46
CA ILE A 83 -8.39 -4.57 18.93
C ILE A 83 -9.75 -5.27 18.96
N TYR A 84 -10.12 -5.99 17.89
CA TYR A 84 -11.32 -6.84 17.87
C TYR A 84 -11.30 -7.89 19.01
N GLY A 85 -10.15 -8.51 19.26
CA GLY A 85 -9.96 -9.42 20.38
C GLY A 85 -10.24 -8.78 21.76
N ILE A 86 -9.78 -7.55 21.96
CA ILE A 86 -10.05 -6.76 23.18
C ILE A 86 -11.55 -6.47 23.30
N GLN A 87 -12.19 -5.92 22.25
CA GLN A 87 -13.63 -5.62 22.25
C GLN A 87 -14.48 -6.87 22.51
N ARG A 88 -14.09 -8.02 21.93
CA ARG A 88 -14.73 -9.30 22.20
C ARG A 88 -14.57 -9.76 23.64
N SER A 89 -13.43 -9.46 24.28
CA SER A 89 -13.20 -9.83 25.68
C SER A 89 -14.05 -9.03 26.65
N GLU A 90 -14.48 -7.80 26.30
CA GLU A 90 -15.37 -6.98 27.13
C GLU A 90 -16.76 -7.59 27.32
N MET A 91 -17.19 -8.51 26.44
CA MET A 91 -18.43 -9.28 26.64
C MET A 91 -18.33 -10.29 27.79
N LEU A 92 -17.12 -10.63 28.23
CA LEU A 92 -16.87 -11.60 29.28
C LEU A 92 -16.66 -10.91 30.62
N PRO A 93 -17.08 -11.54 31.73
CA PRO A 93 -16.83 -11.00 33.05
C PRO A 93 -15.33 -10.98 33.37
N VAL A 94 -14.83 -9.81 33.78
CA VAL A 94 -13.45 -9.65 34.26
C VAL A 94 -13.38 -10.07 35.73
N VAL A 95 -12.69 -11.16 36.01
CA VAL A 95 -12.42 -11.62 37.37
C VAL A 95 -11.12 -10.98 37.85
N GLY A 96 -11.18 -10.27 38.98
CA GLY A 96 -10.02 -9.62 39.56
C GLY A 96 -10.01 -9.68 41.07
N ALA A 97 -8.84 -9.42 41.64
CA ALA A 97 -8.64 -9.26 43.07
C ALA A 97 -8.27 -7.79 43.37
N ALA A 98 -8.93 -7.18 44.34
CA ALA A 98 -8.65 -5.83 44.80
C ALA A 98 -8.34 -5.86 46.30
N ALA A 99 -7.37 -5.05 46.73
CA ALA A 99 -7.09 -4.85 48.14
C ALA A 99 -7.02 -3.34 48.41
N GLY A 100 -7.72 -2.90 49.45
CA GLY A 100 -7.86 -1.49 49.80
C GLY A 100 -7.65 -1.24 51.28
N GLY A 101 -7.14 -0.05 51.61
CA GLY A 101 -7.01 0.43 52.97
C GLY A 101 -7.43 1.89 53.03
N SER A 102 -8.26 2.26 54.00
CA SER A 102 -8.66 3.64 54.24
C SER A 102 -8.40 4.03 55.69
N ARG A 103 -7.91 5.26 55.89
CA ARG A 103 -7.70 5.84 57.21
C ARG A 103 -8.16 7.28 57.19
N GLN A 104 -9.20 7.58 57.96
CA GLN A 104 -9.85 8.89 57.94
C GLN A 104 -10.04 9.42 59.35
N ARG A 105 -9.80 10.72 59.51
CA ARG A 105 -10.09 11.43 60.76
C ARG A 105 -11.49 12.03 60.66
N VAL A 106 -12.41 11.51 61.46
CA VAL A 106 -13.81 11.98 61.51
C VAL A 106 -13.95 12.99 62.64
N PRO A 107 -14.41 14.23 62.37
CA PRO A 107 -14.65 15.23 63.39
C PRO A 107 -15.88 14.87 64.25
N ALA A 108 -16.02 15.51 65.41
CA ALA A 108 -16.98 15.10 66.45
C ALA A 108 -18.45 15.27 66.04
N ASP A 109 -18.73 16.27 65.21
CA ASP A 109 -20.03 16.62 64.63
C ASP A 109 -20.51 15.61 63.55
N LEU A 110 -19.60 14.87 62.93
CA LEU A 110 -19.89 13.81 61.95
C LEU A 110 -19.69 12.39 62.51
N SER A 111 -19.31 12.28 63.79
CA SER A 111 -19.00 11.04 64.46
C SER A 111 -20.24 10.46 65.14
N SER A 112 -20.50 9.17 64.95
CA SER A 112 -21.59 8.45 65.64
C SER A 112 -21.44 8.44 67.17
N SER A 113 -20.24 8.69 67.70
CA SER A 113 -19.95 8.78 69.13
C SER A 113 -19.92 10.21 69.68
N GLY A 114 -20.13 11.24 68.84
CA GLY A 114 -20.04 12.66 69.23
C GLY A 114 -18.62 13.12 69.61
N ARG A 115 -17.60 12.31 69.31
CA ARG A 115 -16.18 12.59 69.61
C ARG A 115 -15.32 12.41 68.36
N ARG A 116 -14.24 13.20 68.27
CA ARG A 116 -13.25 13.07 67.20
C ARG A 116 -12.62 11.68 67.26
N GLN A 117 -12.59 10.98 66.13
CA GLN A 117 -12.04 9.63 66.04
C GLN A 117 -11.26 9.42 64.74
N ILE A 118 -10.36 8.44 64.76
CA ILE A 118 -9.69 7.94 63.56
C ILE A 118 -10.34 6.60 63.22
N VAL A 119 -10.86 6.49 62.01
CA VAL A 119 -11.48 5.28 61.47
C VAL A 119 -10.53 4.66 60.46
N GLU A 120 -10.24 3.38 60.63
CA GLU A 120 -9.40 2.58 59.74
C GLU A 120 -10.22 1.41 59.21
N SER A 121 -10.09 1.12 57.91
CA SER A 121 -10.71 -0.04 57.27
C SER A 121 -9.77 -0.66 56.25
N TYR A 122 -9.77 -1.99 56.17
CA TYR A 122 -8.99 -2.75 55.20
C TYR A 122 -9.91 -3.80 54.56
N SER A 123 -9.84 -3.98 53.24
CA SER A 123 -10.58 -5.01 52.51
C SER A 123 -9.69 -5.73 51.51
N VAL A 124 -10.02 -7.00 51.27
CA VAL A 124 -9.48 -7.81 50.18
C VAL A 124 -10.67 -8.51 49.53
N ASP A 125 -10.88 -8.24 48.26
CA ASP A 125 -12.07 -8.62 47.52
C ASP A 125 -11.65 -9.41 46.27
N LEU A 126 -12.28 -10.56 46.03
CA LEU A 126 -12.16 -11.34 44.79
C LEU A 126 -13.55 -11.39 44.15
N GLY A 127 -13.68 -10.93 42.91
CA GLY A 127 -14.98 -10.91 42.26
C GLY A 127 -14.95 -10.36 40.85
N LEU A 128 -16.15 -10.16 40.30
CA LEU A 128 -16.34 -9.51 39.01
C LEU A 128 -16.15 -8.01 39.17
N LEU A 129 -15.15 -7.45 38.50
CA LEU A 129 -14.90 -6.02 38.52
C LEU A 129 -15.73 -5.36 37.42
N ALA A 130 -16.75 -4.61 37.82
CA ALA A 130 -17.54 -3.72 36.95
C ALA A 130 -18.01 -4.37 35.61
N TRP A 131 -18.45 -5.63 35.66
CA TRP A 131 -18.97 -6.32 34.46
C TRP A 131 -20.36 -5.81 34.09
N GLU A 132 -20.52 -5.40 32.83
CA GLU A 132 -21.80 -4.99 32.24
C GLU A 132 -22.46 -6.19 31.55
N VAL A 133 -23.71 -6.48 31.91
CA VAL A 133 -24.53 -7.44 31.17
C VAL A 133 -25.15 -6.73 29.98
N ASP A 134 -24.82 -7.19 28.77
CA ASP A 134 -25.25 -6.53 27.53
C ASP A 134 -26.69 -6.88 27.13
N PHE A 135 -27.68 -6.24 27.78
CA PHE A 135 -29.10 -6.45 27.47
C PHE A 135 -29.55 -5.76 26.18
N PHE A 136 -28.94 -4.62 25.82
CA PHE A 136 -29.36 -3.78 24.70
C PHE A 136 -28.43 -3.88 23.48
N GLY A 137 -27.46 -4.81 23.51
CA GLY A 137 -26.55 -5.06 22.39
C GLY A 137 -25.49 -3.97 22.19
N ARG A 138 -25.19 -3.14 23.21
CA ARG A 138 -24.18 -2.08 23.11
C ARG A 138 -22.78 -2.66 22.92
N LEU A 139 -22.40 -3.62 23.77
CA LEU A 139 -21.11 -4.30 23.67
C LEU A 139 -21.05 -5.19 22.41
N ALA A 140 -22.16 -5.85 22.07
CA ALA A 140 -22.27 -6.61 20.83
C ALA A 140 -22.05 -5.73 19.59
N SER A 141 -22.62 -4.52 19.57
CA SER A 141 -22.45 -3.56 18.47
C SER A 141 -21.01 -3.04 18.36
N LEU A 142 -20.35 -2.72 19.49
CA LEU A 142 -18.93 -2.31 19.50
C LEU A 142 -17.99 -3.44 19.03
N LYS A 143 -18.31 -4.68 19.41
CA LYS A 143 -17.58 -5.86 18.95
C LYS A 143 -17.79 -6.10 17.45
N ASP A 144 -19.02 -5.91 16.94
CA ASP A 144 -19.31 -6.02 15.51
C ASP A 144 -18.64 -4.88 14.71
N GLU A 145 -18.61 -3.65 15.24
CA GLU A 145 -17.87 -2.52 14.66
C GLU A 145 -16.38 -2.85 14.49
N ALA A 146 -15.72 -3.31 15.57
CA ALA A 146 -14.31 -3.68 15.52
C ALA A 146 -14.03 -4.88 14.59
N LEU A 147 -15.00 -5.77 14.40
CA LEU A 147 -14.90 -6.85 13.42
C LEU A 147 -14.90 -6.30 11.99
N GLU A 148 -15.82 -5.39 11.67
CA GLU A 148 -15.90 -4.77 10.35
C GLU A 148 -14.67 -3.89 10.07
N GLU A 149 -14.11 -3.21 11.07
CA GLU A 149 -12.82 -2.50 10.94
C GLU A 149 -11.66 -3.45 10.63
N TYR A 150 -11.60 -4.62 11.28
CA TYR A 150 -10.62 -5.66 10.97
C TYR A 150 -10.79 -6.18 9.54
N LEU A 151 -12.01 -6.52 9.11
CA LEU A 151 -12.28 -6.98 7.73
C LEU A 151 -11.94 -5.90 6.69
N ALA A 152 -12.24 -4.64 6.98
CA ALA A 152 -11.85 -3.51 6.12
C ALA A 152 -10.33 -3.36 6.03
N SER A 153 -9.60 -3.61 7.13
CA SER A 153 -8.14 -3.59 7.12
C SER A 153 -7.54 -4.69 6.24
N GLU A 154 -8.17 -5.87 6.15
CA GLU A 154 -7.75 -6.95 5.26
C GLU A 154 -7.87 -6.56 3.79
N GLU A 155 -8.96 -5.89 3.40
CA GLU A 155 -9.13 -5.34 2.06
C GLU A 155 -8.15 -4.18 1.79
N GLY A 156 -7.85 -3.35 2.80
CA GLY A 156 -6.81 -2.33 2.73
C GLY A 156 -5.42 -2.92 2.41
N ARG A 157 -5.04 -4.01 3.07
CA ARG A 157 -3.80 -4.74 2.76
C ARG A 157 -3.81 -5.28 1.32
N ARG A 158 -4.92 -5.83 0.85
CA ARG A 158 -5.07 -6.31 -0.53
C ARG A 158 -4.90 -5.18 -1.54
N ALA A 159 -5.45 -4.00 -1.27
CA ALA A 159 -5.27 -2.82 -2.11
C ALA A 159 -3.79 -2.39 -2.19
N VAL A 160 -3.09 -2.34 -1.04
CA VAL A 160 -1.64 -2.03 -1.00
C VAL A 160 -0.84 -3.05 -1.81
N GLN A 161 -1.18 -4.34 -1.73
CA GLN A 161 -0.53 -5.37 -2.54
C GLN A 161 -0.73 -5.14 -4.04
N ILE A 162 -1.95 -4.83 -4.49
CA ILE A 162 -2.25 -4.52 -5.90
C ILE A 162 -1.47 -3.29 -6.36
N SER A 163 -1.43 -2.22 -5.55
CA SER A 163 -0.67 -1.01 -5.85
C SER A 163 0.83 -1.29 -5.94
N LEU A 164 1.38 -2.13 -5.05
CA LEU A 164 2.80 -2.51 -5.08
C LEU A 164 3.15 -3.30 -6.35
N VAL A 165 2.36 -4.34 -6.68
CA VAL A 165 2.56 -5.13 -7.90
C VAL A 165 2.51 -4.23 -9.14
N SER A 166 1.52 -3.34 -9.21
CA SER A 166 1.35 -2.40 -10.33
C SER A 166 2.49 -1.39 -10.41
N GLY A 167 2.93 -0.86 -9.26
CA GLY A 167 4.04 0.09 -9.18
C GLY A 167 5.37 -0.52 -9.62
N VAL A 168 5.66 -1.75 -9.15
CA VAL A 168 6.86 -2.50 -9.56
C VAL A 168 6.85 -2.75 -11.06
N ALA A 169 5.74 -3.25 -11.61
CA ALA A 169 5.61 -3.49 -13.05
C ALA A 169 5.79 -2.21 -13.87
N LYS A 170 5.17 -1.11 -13.44
CA LYS A 170 5.30 0.20 -14.09
C LYS A 170 6.76 0.65 -14.13
N VAL A 171 7.44 0.72 -12.98
CA VAL A 171 8.82 1.21 -12.90
C VAL A 171 9.79 0.31 -13.65
N TRP A 172 9.60 -1.01 -13.58
CA TRP A 172 10.43 -1.97 -14.33
C TRP A 172 10.29 -1.78 -15.84
N LEU A 173 9.06 -1.54 -16.34
CA LEU A 173 8.83 -1.25 -17.77
C LEU A 173 9.33 0.15 -18.16
N THR A 174 9.25 1.14 -17.27
CA THR A 174 9.84 2.47 -17.48
C THR A 174 11.36 2.35 -17.62
N LEU A 175 12.03 1.58 -16.74
CA LEU A 175 13.46 1.30 -16.85
C LEU A 175 13.81 0.65 -18.20
N ALA A 176 13.01 -0.31 -18.67
CA ALA A 176 13.21 -0.91 -19.99
C ALA A 176 13.13 0.12 -21.12
N ALA A 177 12.12 1.00 -21.06
CA ALA A 177 11.93 2.08 -22.03
C ALA A 177 13.07 3.10 -22.01
N ASP A 178 13.53 3.53 -20.84
CA ASP A 178 14.60 4.51 -20.74
C ASP A 178 15.98 3.93 -21.10
N ARG A 179 16.20 2.63 -20.87
CA ARG A 179 17.38 1.93 -21.42
C ARG A 179 17.33 1.81 -22.95
N GLU A 180 16.16 1.56 -23.54
CA GLU A 180 16.00 1.58 -25.00
C GLU A 180 16.25 2.98 -25.57
N ASN A 181 15.69 4.02 -24.94
CA ASN A 181 15.92 5.41 -25.33
C ASN A 181 17.40 5.81 -25.20
N LEU A 182 18.10 5.32 -24.18
CA LEU A 182 19.54 5.52 -24.03
C LEU A 182 20.32 4.86 -25.17
N ASN A 183 19.97 3.63 -25.55
CA ASN A 183 20.59 2.93 -26.67
C ASN A 183 20.34 3.66 -28.00
N LEU A 184 19.11 4.14 -28.21
CA LEU A 184 18.73 4.95 -29.36
C LEU A 184 19.52 6.27 -29.40
N ALA A 185 19.60 7.01 -28.29
CA ALA A 185 20.36 8.25 -28.20
C ALA A 185 21.86 8.04 -28.50
N ARG A 186 22.46 6.96 -27.98
CA ARG A 186 23.84 6.58 -28.28
C ARG A 186 24.07 6.28 -29.76
N SER A 187 23.16 5.53 -30.38
CA SER A 187 23.26 5.21 -31.81
C SER A 187 23.12 6.46 -32.68
N THR A 188 22.21 7.36 -32.30
CA THR A 188 21.98 8.63 -32.98
C THR A 188 23.18 9.55 -32.83
N LEU A 189 23.77 9.64 -31.64
CA LEU A 189 24.99 10.42 -31.42
C LEU A 189 26.14 9.92 -32.30
N ARG A 190 26.36 8.61 -32.39
CA ARG A 190 27.38 8.03 -33.28
C ARG A 190 27.14 8.38 -34.74
N ALA A 191 25.90 8.26 -35.22
CA ALA A 191 25.54 8.59 -36.60
C ALA A 191 25.76 10.08 -36.89
N GLN A 192 25.28 10.96 -36.00
CA GLN A 192 25.41 12.40 -36.14
C GLN A 192 26.87 12.86 -36.08
N GLN A 193 27.68 12.24 -35.22
CA GLN A 193 29.12 12.52 -35.14
C GLN A 193 29.82 12.15 -36.46
N ALA A 194 29.50 11.01 -37.06
CA ALA A 194 30.06 10.63 -38.36
C ALA A 194 29.67 11.61 -39.47
N THR A 195 28.41 12.10 -39.47
CA THR A 195 27.95 13.14 -40.41
C THR A 195 28.67 14.47 -40.16
N TYR A 196 28.86 14.87 -38.91
CA TYR A 196 29.61 16.06 -38.54
C TYR A 196 31.05 15.99 -39.05
N ASP A 197 31.74 14.86 -38.83
CA ASP A 197 33.12 14.67 -39.24
C ASP A 197 33.27 14.74 -40.77
N MET A 198 32.31 14.16 -41.52
CA MET A 198 32.27 14.25 -42.99
C MET A 198 32.08 15.69 -43.48
N ILE A 199 31.14 16.44 -42.89
CA ILE A 199 30.87 17.83 -43.30
C ILE A 199 32.03 18.74 -42.89
N ARG A 200 32.64 18.49 -41.74
CA ARG A 200 33.86 19.19 -41.31
C ARG A 200 34.98 19.03 -42.32
N GLN A 201 35.26 17.81 -42.77
CA GLN A 201 36.27 17.58 -43.82
C GLN A 201 35.95 18.35 -45.10
N ARG A 202 34.67 18.43 -45.52
CA ARG A 202 34.24 19.21 -46.68
C ARG A 202 34.39 20.72 -46.46
N TYR A 203 34.09 21.20 -45.26
CA TYR A 203 34.28 22.61 -44.89
C TYR A 203 35.75 23.00 -44.90
N ASP A 204 36.63 22.15 -44.36
CA ASP A 204 38.08 22.39 -44.29
C ASP A 204 38.72 22.54 -45.69
N VAL A 205 38.11 21.94 -46.73
CA VAL A 205 38.51 22.10 -48.14
C VAL A 205 37.64 23.10 -48.93
N GLY A 206 36.77 23.85 -48.26
CA GLY A 206 35.93 24.91 -48.86
C GLY A 206 34.71 24.42 -49.66
N LEU A 207 34.33 23.14 -49.55
CA LEU A 207 33.19 22.52 -50.25
C LEU A 207 31.86 22.54 -49.47
N ALA A 208 31.86 23.07 -48.25
CA ALA A 208 30.68 23.25 -47.41
C ALA A 208 30.74 24.61 -46.70
N SER A 209 29.60 25.17 -46.34
CA SER A 209 29.54 26.46 -45.64
C SER A 209 29.71 26.31 -44.12
N GLU A 210 30.07 27.40 -43.42
CA GLU A 210 30.08 27.36 -41.94
C GLU A 210 28.68 27.09 -41.39
N LEU A 211 27.63 27.57 -42.06
CA LEU A 211 26.24 27.30 -41.67
C LEU A 211 25.95 25.80 -41.64
N ASP A 212 26.38 25.06 -42.67
CA ASP A 212 26.21 23.59 -42.74
C ASP A 212 26.92 22.90 -41.56
N LEU A 213 28.16 23.34 -41.25
CA LEU A 213 28.94 22.79 -40.14
C LEU A 213 28.24 23.04 -38.80
N ARG A 214 27.74 24.26 -38.56
CA ARG A 214 27.03 24.61 -37.32
C ARG A 214 25.70 23.87 -37.20
N GLN A 215 24.97 23.70 -38.30
CA GLN A 215 23.69 22.97 -38.31
C GLN A 215 23.87 21.49 -37.93
N VAL A 216 24.97 20.85 -38.32
CA VAL A 216 25.22 19.46 -37.91
C VAL A 216 25.84 19.40 -36.52
N GLN A 217 26.62 20.40 -36.12
CA GLN A 217 27.09 20.51 -34.73
C GLN A 217 25.93 20.54 -33.73
N THR A 218 24.85 21.30 -34.00
CA THR A 218 23.69 21.36 -33.10
C THR A 218 22.97 20.00 -32.99
N GLN A 219 22.96 19.19 -34.05
CA GLN A 219 22.39 17.84 -34.03
C GLN A 219 23.21 16.89 -33.15
N VAL A 220 24.55 16.96 -33.23
CA VAL A 220 25.45 16.22 -32.34
C VAL A 220 25.24 16.64 -30.89
N ASP A 221 25.20 17.94 -30.61
CA ASP A 221 25.04 18.45 -29.25
C ASP A 221 23.67 18.07 -28.66
N THR A 222 22.60 18.07 -29.47
CA THR A 222 21.27 17.58 -29.06
C THR A 222 21.31 16.09 -28.71
N ALA A 223 21.94 15.26 -29.55
CA ALA A 223 22.07 13.83 -29.27
C ALA A 223 22.89 13.55 -28.00
N ARG A 224 23.94 14.35 -27.74
CA ARG A 224 24.76 14.25 -26.52
C ARG A 224 23.96 14.59 -25.27
N VAL A 225 23.09 15.60 -25.33
CA VAL A 225 22.18 15.94 -24.23
C VAL A 225 21.20 14.80 -23.96
N ASN A 226 20.62 14.20 -25.00
CA ASN A 226 19.68 13.09 -24.86
C ASN A 226 20.34 11.85 -24.25
N GLU A 227 21.58 11.52 -24.63
CA GLU A 227 22.31 10.41 -23.99
C GLU A 227 22.46 10.64 -22.48
N ALA A 228 22.89 11.83 -22.07
CA ALA A 228 23.04 12.17 -20.66
C ALA A 228 21.70 12.15 -19.89
N LEU A 229 20.62 12.60 -20.54
CA LEU A 229 19.26 12.57 -19.99
C LEU A 229 18.81 11.14 -19.69
N TYR A 230 18.82 10.26 -20.68
CA TYR A 230 18.33 8.88 -20.52
C TYR A 230 19.24 8.04 -19.64
N MET A 231 20.55 8.33 -19.60
CA MET A 231 21.45 7.72 -18.63
C MET A 231 21.04 8.05 -17.19
N ARG A 232 20.65 9.31 -16.92
CA ARG A 232 20.16 9.73 -15.60
C ARG A 232 18.81 9.08 -15.28
N LEU A 233 17.87 9.07 -16.23
CA LEU A 233 16.53 8.50 -16.02
C LEU A 233 16.61 7.00 -15.70
N ALA A 234 17.37 6.22 -16.48
CA ALA A 234 17.57 4.80 -16.20
C ALA A 234 18.19 4.55 -14.81
N ALA A 235 19.07 5.43 -14.34
CA ALA A 235 19.60 5.35 -12.98
C ALA A 235 18.54 5.68 -11.91
N GLN A 236 17.68 6.66 -12.15
CA GLN A 236 16.57 7.02 -11.26
C GLN A 236 15.54 5.90 -11.17
N ASP A 237 15.19 5.27 -12.29
CA ASP A 237 14.26 4.15 -12.34
C ASP A 237 14.82 2.94 -11.58
N LYS A 238 16.12 2.64 -11.73
CA LYS A 238 16.76 1.59 -10.94
C LYS A 238 16.64 1.86 -9.45
N ASN A 239 16.92 3.09 -9.01
CA ASN A 239 16.82 3.46 -7.59
C ASN A 239 15.36 3.35 -7.07
N ALA A 240 14.39 3.77 -7.88
CA ALA A 240 12.97 3.63 -7.55
C ALA A 240 12.56 2.15 -7.46
N LEU A 241 13.07 1.31 -8.35
CA LEU A 241 12.79 -0.12 -8.36
C LEU A 241 13.41 -0.83 -7.15
N ASP A 242 14.64 -0.49 -6.76
CA ASP A 242 15.28 -1.00 -5.55
C ASP A 242 14.48 -0.63 -4.29
N LEU A 243 13.95 0.60 -4.24
CA LEU A 243 13.07 1.06 -3.15
C LEU A 243 11.78 0.23 -3.08
N LEU A 244 11.09 0.05 -4.21
CA LEU A 244 9.85 -0.73 -4.26
C LEU A 244 10.10 -2.21 -3.94
N ALA A 245 11.21 -2.77 -4.42
CA ALA A 245 11.61 -4.14 -4.12
C ALA A 245 12.00 -4.32 -2.64
N GLY A 246 12.41 -3.27 -1.95
CA GLY A 246 12.90 -3.32 -0.57
C GLY A 246 14.29 -3.95 -0.43
N VAL A 247 14.96 -4.22 -1.55
CA VAL A 247 16.31 -4.79 -1.67
C VAL A 247 16.99 -4.24 -2.93
N THR A 248 18.33 -4.19 -2.93
CA THR A 248 19.08 -3.87 -4.15
C THR A 248 18.97 -5.02 -5.14
N LEU A 249 18.47 -4.73 -6.34
CA LEU A 249 18.34 -5.73 -7.41
C LEU A 249 19.65 -5.87 -8.19
N GLY A 250 20.00 -7.11 -8.52
CA GLY A 250 21.10 -7.41 -9.45
C GLY A 250 20.70 -7.12 -10.90
N GLU A 251 21.68 -6.76 -11.73
CA GLU A 251 21.48 -6.43 -13.15
C GLU A 251 20.85 -7.58 -13.96
N GLU A 252 21.00 -8.83 -13.52
CA GLU A 252 20.40 -10.00 -14.15
C GLU A 252 18.85 -9.97 -14.11
N LEU A 253 18.27 -9.32 -13.11
CA LEU A 253 16.81 -9.15 -12.94
C LEU A 253 16.27 -7.89 -13.63
N LEU A 254 17.15 -7.02 -14.12
CA LEU A 254 16.77 -5.80 -14.80
C LEU A 254 16.60 -6.04 -16.31
N PRO A 255 15.72 -5.28 -16.98
CA PRO A 255 15.59 -5.34 -18.43
C PRO A 255 16.79 -4.67 -19.08
N ALA A 256 17.34 -5.26 -20.14
CA ALA A 256 18.41 -4.60 -20.90
C ALA A 256 17.87 -3.40 -21.68
N ASP A 257 16.67 -3.57 -22.23
CA ASP A 257 15.91 -2.63 -23.05
C ASP A 257 14.47 -3.17 -23.23
N LEU A 258 13.64 -2.48 -24.03
CA LEU A 258 12.27 -2.92 -24.34
C LEU A 258 12.21 -4.20 -25.18
N SER A 259 13.19 -4.45 -26.05
CA SER A 259 13.20 -5.63 -26.92
C SER A 259 13.44 -6.94 -26.14
N ALA A 260 14.10 -6.82 -24.99
CA ALA A 260 14.34 -7.93 -24.08
C ALA A 260 13.11 -8.33 -23.25
N VAL A 261 12.06 -7.49 -23.20
CA VAL A 261 10.83 -7.76 -22.43
C VAL A 261 10.00 -8.82 -23.13
N ARG A 262 9.70 -9.91 -22.43
CA ARG A 262 8.84 -10.97 -22.97
C ARG A 262 7.41 -10.78 -22.49
N PRO A 263 6.43 -10.58 -23.39
CA PRO A 263 5.03 -10.46 -23.01
C PRO A 263 4.47 -11.77 -22.43
#